data_AF-A0A2N1W373-F1
#
_entry.id   AF-A0A2N1W373-F1
#
_cell.length_a   1.000
_cell.length_b   1.000
_cell.length_c   1.000
_cell.angle_alpha   90.00
_cell.angle_beta   90.00
_cell.angle_gamma   90.00
#
_symmetry.space_group_name_H-M   'P 1'
#
loop_
_entity.id
_entity.type
_entity.pdbx_description
1 polymer ?
#
loop_
_entity_poly.entity_id
_entity_poly.type
_entity_poly.pdbx_seq_one_letter_code
_entity_poly.pdbx_strand_id
1 'polypeptide(L)'
;MARSAILPESSLASVLDAITSLLLKHTPEELSRGEFTLAPAVPWLVVALVMVGGAVATVLAVRQLRGTTPGSQLLLGGLRAAIFLVLGLCLLRPSLVLSRAIPQRNVVGVLLDDSRSMQVGDHPAGSRLLAVQAAWADSSAVVRALGDRFVLRFFRVGGAVARVPGAAALTGQSSRSDLAIALAGAREALADAPLAGLVLVSDGADNAAADLEEELLALEARGIPVHTVGVGTTRFARDVGVDAVRLPESVLEGGEAVGEVLLRLRGVAGERLRLEVEAAGRLVQLDTVTLASGEELTTLPL
;
A
#
# COMPACT_ATOMS: atom_id res chain seq x y z
N MET A 1 23.04 27.04 -50.95
CA MET A 1 22.14 26.30 -50.04
C MET A 1 22.96 25.78 -48.88
N ALA A 2 22.62 26.22 -47.67
CA ALA A 2 23.37 26.00 -46.45
C ALA A 2 23.14 24.60 -45.86
N ARG A 3 24.20 24.00 -45.29
CA ARG A 3 24.11 23.03 -44.19
C ARG A 3 25.37 23.13 -43.33
N SER A 4 25.15 23.62 -42.12
CA SER A 4 26.10 23.68 -41.01
C SER A 4 26.50 22.26 -40.57
N ALA A 5 27.81 22.01 -40.42
CA ALA A 5 28.35 20.84 -39.75
C ALA A 5 28.99 21.29 -38.44
N ILE A 6 28.41 20.79 -37.36
CA ILE A 6 28.62 21.13 -35.96
C ILE A 6 29.99 20.61 -35.50
N LEU A 7 30.74 21.45 -34.79
CA LEU A 7 32.02 21.10 -34.16
C LEU A 7 31.81 20.05 -33.04
N PRO A 8 32.78 19.17 -32.75
CA PRO A 8 32.61 18.06 -31.83
C PRO A 8 32.77 18.52 -30.37
N GLU A 9 31.66 18.90 -29.73
CA GLU A 9 31.61 19.27 -28.30
C GLU A 9 31.66 18.06 -27.33
N SER A 10 31.78 16.82 -27.83
CA SER A 10 31.61 15.59 -27.05
C SER A 10 32.88 14.97 -26.45
N SER A 11 34.08 15.41 -26.82
CA SER A 11 35.33 14.80 -26.31
C SER A 11 35.69 15.28 -24.91
N LEU A 12 35.42 16.54 -24.58
CA LEU A 12 35.75 17.10 -23.26
C LEU A 12 34.80 16.59 -22.17
N ALA A 13 33.51 16.47 -22.48
CA ALA A 13 32.50 15.96 -21.54
C ALA A 13 32.81 14.49 -21.16
N SER A 14 33.12 13.64 -22.14
CA SER A 14 33.47 12.24 -21.89
C SER A 14 34.77 12.06 -21.10
N VAL A 15 35.78 12.91 -21.32
CA VAL A 15 37.01 12.92 -20.53
C VAL A 15 36.74 13.40 -19.10
N LEU A 16 35.90 14.41 -18.92
CA LEU A 16 35.46 14.86 -17.59
C LEU A 16 34.67 13.77 -16.85
N ASP A 17 33.80 13.03 -17.54
CA ASP A 17 33.03 11.92 -16.98
C ASP A 17 33.94 10.74 -16.58
N ALA A 18 34.98 10.46 -17.37
CA ALA A 18 35.98 9.44 -17.03
C ALA A 18 36.84 9.85 -15.83
N ILE A 19 37.24 11.12 -15.75
CA ILE A 19 38.03 11.66 -14.64
C ILE A 19 37.20 11.70 -13.35
N THR A 20 35.94 12.14 -13.43
CA THR A 20 35.04 12.19 -12.27
C THR A 20 34.68 10.79 -11.78
N SER A 21 34.38 9.85 -12.67
CA SER A 21 34.13 8.46 -12.28
C SER A 21 35.37 7.79 -11.67
N LEU A 22 36.58 8.08 -12.17
CA LEU A 22 37.83 7.56 -11.61
C LEU A 22 38.13 8.15 -10.22
N LEU A 23 37.96 9.46 -10.03
CA LEU A 23 38.27 10.16 -8.77
C LEU A 23 37.20 9.96 -7.69
N LEU A 24 35.91 9.94 -8.09
CA LEU A 24 34.78 9.94 -7.16
C LEU A 24 34.12 8.55 -7.04
N LYS A 25 34.53 7.55 -7.83
CA LYS A 25 33.91 6.21 -7.91
C LYS A 25 32.40 6.20 -8.23
N HIS A 26 31.82 7.35 -8.58
CA HIS A 26 30.40 7.54 -8.85
C HIS A 26 30.20 8.16 -10.23
N THR A 27 29.12 7.77 -10.91
CA THR A 27 28.78 8.32 -12.22
C THR A 27 28.15 9.72 -12.07
N PRO A 28 28.30 10.62 -13.07
CA PRO A 28 27.76 11.99 -13.02
C PRO A 28 26.24 12.04 -12.77
N GLU A 29 25.51 11.02 -13.23
CA GLU A 29 24.06 10.89 -13.01
C GLU A 29 23.72 10.65 -11.52
N GLU A 30 24.53 9.87 -10.80
CA GLU A 30 24.35 9.66 -9.35
C GLU A 30 24.68 10.93 -8.54
N LEU A 31 25.65 11.72 -9.01
CA LEU A 31 26.01 13.01 -8.42
C LEU A 31 24.88 14.05 -8.51
N SER A 32 24.10 14.05 -9.60
CA SER A 32 22.97 14.98 -9.80
C SER A 32 21.81 14.79 -8.82
N ARG A 33 21.72 13.63 -8.15
CA ARG A 33 20.70 13.31 -7.14
C ARG A 33 21.20 13.48 -5.70
N GLY A 34 22.49 13.75 -5.53
CA GLY A 34 23.10 13.94 -4.22
C GLY A 34 22.92 15.37 -3.73
N GLU A 35 22.68 15.54 -2.43
CA GLU A 35 22.70 16.85 -1.79
C GLU A 35 24.12 17.11 -1.27
N PHE A 36 24.75 18.20 -1.72
CA PHE A 36 26.07 18.60 -1.24
C PHE A 36 25.93 19.16 0.17
N THR A 37 26.40 18.42 1.16
CA THR A 37 26.42 18.87 2.55
C THR A 37 27.85 19.16 2.98
N LEU A 38 28.03 20.28 3.66
CA LEU A 38 29.29 20.63 4.32
C LEU A 38 29.16 20.20 5.78
N ALA A 39 29.82 19.10 6.13
CA ALA A 39 29.89 18.59 7.50
C ALA A 39 31.31 18.81 8.03
N PRO A 40 31.70 20.05 8.36
CA PRO A 40 33.07 20.34 8.75
C PRO A 40 33.46 19.52 9.96
N ALA A 41 34.65 18.91 9.92
CA ALA A 41 35.14 18.05 11.01
C ALA A 41 35.43 18.83 12.31
N VAL A 42 35.45 20.16 12.21
CA VAL A 42 35.77 21.11 13.27
C VAL A 42 34.80 22.29 13.22
N PRO A 43 34.64 23.09 14.29
CA PRO A 43 33.83 24.29 14.26
C PRO A 43 34.25 25.24 13.12
N TRP A 44 33.29 25.95 12.53
CA TRP A 44 33.52 26.92 11.44
C TRP A 44 34.60 27.96 11.78
N LEU A 45 34.74 28.31 13.06
CA LEU A 45 35.77 29.20 13.57
C LEU A 45 37.19 28.67 13.31
N VAL A 46 37.42 27.36 13.49
CA VAL A 46 38.72 26.73 13.24
C VAL A 46 39.05 26.75 11.75
N VAL A 47 38.07 26.47 10.90
CA VAL A 47 38.22 26.58 9.44
C VAL A 47 38.59 28.01 9.05
N ALA A 48 37.87 29.01 9.57
CA ALA A 48 38.14 30.41 9.32
C ALA A 48 39.55 30.82 9.78
N LEU A 49 39.98 30.40 10.98
CA LEU A 49 41.32 30.68 11.50
C LEU A 49 42.42 30.07 10.64
N VAL A 50 42.26 28.83 10.18
CA VAL A 50 43.25 28.16 9.31
C VAL A 50 43.34 28.88 7.96
N MET A 51 42.21 29.26 7.36
CA MET A 51 42.19 29.96 6.07
C MET A 51 42.79 31.37 6.16
N VAL A 52 42.41 32.15 7.19
CA VAL A 52 42.95 33.50 7.42
C VAL A 52 44.42 33.43 7.79
N GLY A 53 44.81 32.53 8.69
CA GLY A 53 46.21 32.33 9.08
C GLY A 53 47.08 31.92 7.91
N GLY A 54 46.59 31.02 7.04
CA GLY A 54 47.27 30.61 5.83
C GLY A 54 47.45 31.73 4.80
N ALA A 55 46.42 32.56 4.61
CA ALA A 55 46.50 33.74 3.75
C ALA A 55 47.54 34.75 4.27
N VAL A 56 47.51 35.07 5.57
CA VAL A 56 48.46 35.97 6.21
C VAL A 56 49.90 35.43 6.10
N ALA A 57 50.11 34.15 6.41
CA ALA A 57 51.41 33.49 6.29
C ALA A 57 51.95 33.52 4.85
N THR A 58 51.07 33.34 3.85
CA THR A 58 51.43 33.41 2.43
C THR A 58 51.87 34.82 2.05
N VAL A 59 51.11 35.85 2.45
CA VAL A 59 51.44 37.26 2.18
C VAL A 59 52.74 37.67 2.86
N LEU A 60 52.94 37.31 4.13
CA LEU A 60 54.17 37.61 4.85
C LEU A 60 55.38 36.93 4.24
N ALA A 61 55.26 35.65 3.85
CA ALA A 61 56.35 34.92 3.23
C ALA A 61 56.73 35.50 1.86
N VAL A 62 55.75 35.88 1.03
CA VAL A 62 56.01 36.54 -0.25
C VAL A 62 56.66 37.92 -0.04
N ARG A 63 56.24 38.68 0.98
CA ARG A 63 56.85 39.97 1.34
C ARG A 63 58.28 39.87 1.87
N GLN A 64 58.63 38.76 2.51
CA GLN A 64 59.98 38.51 3.04
C GLN A 64 60.98 38.07 1.97
N LEU A 65 60.51 37.57 0.82
CA LEU A 65 61.35 37.18 -0.32
C LEU A 65 61.89 38.44 -1.04
N ARG A 66 62.95 39.04 -0.50
CA ARG A 66 63.70 40.14 -1.11
C ARG A 66 64.75 39.59 -2.09
N GLY A 67 64.76 40.07 -3.33
CA GLY A 67 65.79 39.73 -4.34
C GLY A 67 65.44 38.59 -5.30
N THR A 68 64.26 38.00 -5.22
CA THR A 68 63.75 36.96 -6.14
C THR A 68 62.95 37.54 -7.31
N THR A 69 62.93 36.85 -8.46
CA THR A 69 62.13 37.27 -9.62
C THR A 69 60.62 37.17 -9.35
N PRO A 70 59.79 38.05 -9.92
CA PRO A 70 58.35 38.09 -9.67
C PRO A 70 57.63 36.77 -10.04
N GLY A 71 58.12 36.05 -11.06
CA GLY A 71 57.59 34.73 -11.42
C GLY A 71 57.81 33.67 -10.33
N SER A 72 58.97 33.67 -9.68
CA SER A 72 59.26 32.73 -8.58
C SER A 72 58.44 33.04 -7.33
N GLN A 73 58.19 34.32 -7.03
CA GLN A 73 57.31 34.75 -5.94
C GLN A 73 55.85 34.33 -6.17
N LEU A 74 55.37 34.45 -7.42
CA LEU A 74 54.02 34.01 -7.79
C LEU A 74 53.89 32.49 -7.69
N LEU A 75 54.90 31.74 -8.15
CA LEU A 75 54.90 30.27 -8.08
C LEU A 75 54.91 29.77 -6.63
N LEU A 76 55.81 30.28 -5.78
CA LEU A 76 55.90 29.88 -4.36
C LEU A 76 54.66 30.30 -3.57
N GLY A 77 54.17 31.52 -3.82
CA GLY A 77 52.93 32.01 -3.23
C GLY A 77 51.72 31.16 -3.64
N GLY A 78 51.61 30.83 -4.92
CA GLY A 78 50.57 29.96 -5.47
C GLY A 78 50.61 28.55 -4.89
N LEU A 79 51.80 27.94 -4.80
CA LEU A 79 51.97 26.61 -4.22
C LEU A 79 51.56 26.60 -2.73
N ARG A 80 51.91 27.64 -1.97
CA ARG A 80 51.54 27.75 -0.56
C ARG A 80 50.05 28.02 -0.36
N ALA A 81 49.45 28.88 -1.19
CA ALA A 81 48.01 29.08 -1.20
C ALA A 81 47.26 27.78 -1.55
N ALA A 82 47.77 26.99 -2.50
CA ALA A 82 47.21 25.68 -2.84
C ALA A 82 47.24 24.70 -1.66
N ILE A 83 48.32 24.68 -0.86
CA ILE A 83 48.40 23.85 0.35
C ILE A 83 47.30 24.25 1.35
N PHE A 84 47.12 25.54 1.63
CA PHE A 84 46.07 25.99 2.55
C PHE A 84 44.66 25.75 2.00
N LEU A 85 44.46 25.88 0.68
CA LEU A 85 43.20 25.56 0.02
C LEU A 85 42.85 24.08 0.17
N VAL A 86 43.80 23.18 -0.10
CA VAL A 86 43.62 21.73 0.06
C VAL A 86 43.33 21.39 1.52
N LEU A 87 44.07 22.00 2.46
CA LEU A 87 43.83 21.82 3.90
C LEU A 87 42.41 22.29 4.28
N GLY A 88 41.97 23.44 3.78
CA GLY A 88 40.61 23.95 3.99
C GLY A 88 39.53 23.01 3.44
N LEU A 89 39.72 22.47 2.22
CA LEU A 89 38.83 21.47 1.62
C LEU A 89 38.75 20.19 2.46
N CYS A 90 39.88 19.71 2.98
CA CYS A 90 39.91 18.56 3.88
C CYS A 90 39.17 18.83 5.19
N LEU A 91 39.27 20.05 5.75
CA LEU A 91 38.57 20.45 6.99
C LEU A 91 37.06 20.62 6.79
N LEU A 92 36.64 21.14 5.63
CA LEU A 92 35.25 21.28 5.24
C LEU A 92 34.55 19.93 5.01
N ARG A 93 35.35 18.86 4.77
CA ARG A 93 34.92 17.48 4.58
C ARG A 93 33.66 17.41 3.70
N PRO A 94 33.74 17.84 2.42
CA PRO A 94 32.60 17.82 1.53
C PRO A 94 32.07 16.39 1.45
N SER A 95 30.85 16.18 1.95
CA SER A 95 30.21 14.87 1.94
C SER A 95 29.08 14.90 0.92
N LEU A 96 29.17 13.99 -0.05
CA LEU A 96 28.08 13.69 -0.95
C LEU A 96 27.20 12.64 -0.27
N VAL A 97 26.02 13.06 0.21
CA VAL A 97 25.06 12.14 0.81
C VAL A 97 24.16 11.62 -0.31
N LEU A 98 24.33 10.34 -0.67
CA LEU A 98 23.43 9.66 -1.59
C LEU A 98 22.32 8.97 -0.77
N SER A 99 21.17 9.61 -0.70
CA SER A 99 19.96 9.00 -0.12
C SER A 99 19.43 7.93 -1.06
N ARG A 100 19.86 6.68 -0.85
CA ARG A 100 19.26 5.53 -1.52
C ARG A 100 18.06 5.07 -0.70
N ALA A 101 16.85 5.39 -1.15
CA ALA A 101 15.65 4.74 -0.64
C ALA A 101 15.81 3.24 -0.90
N ILE A 102 15.91 2.42 0.16
CA ILE A 102 15.91 0.97 0.04
C ILE A 102 14.48 0.56 -0.29
N PRO A 103 14.15 0.19 -1.54
CA PRO A 103 12.85 -0.40 -1.82
C PRO A 103 12.85 -1.81 -1.19
N GLN A 104 11.68 -2.34 -0.84
CA GLN A 104 11.47 -3.72 -0.32
C GLN A 104 11.51 -3.96 1.20
N ARG A 105 10.99 -3.03 2.02
CA ARG A 105 10.60 -3.36 3.40
C ARG A 105 9.11 -3.22 3.69
N ASN A 106 8.36 -2.54 2.84
CA ASN A 106 6.97 -2.22 3.12
C ASN A 106 6.05 -3.39 2.76
N VAL A 107 5.32 -3.88 3.74
CA VAL A 107 4.38 -4.99 3.61
C VAL A 107 2.97 -4.44 3.42
N VAL A 108 2.19 -5.05 2.53
CA VAL A 108 0.75 -4.79 2.42
C VAL A 108 0.02 -6.08 2.75
N GLY A 109 -0.87 -6.01 3.74
CA GLY A 109 -1.77 -7.11 4.08
C GLY A 109 -3.01 -7.06 3.18
N VAL A 110 -3.31 -8.15 2.48
CA VAL A 110 -4.50 -8.25 1.63
C VAL A 110 -5.45 -9.25 2.28
N LEU A 111 -6.56 -8.75 2.79
CA LEU A 111 -7.64 -9.51 3.42
C LEU A 111 -8.70 -9.82 2.36
N LEU A 112 -8.92 -11.10 2.10
CA LEU A 112 -9.85 -11.60 1.11
C LEU A 112 -11.01 -12.31 1.81
N ASP A 113 -12.22 -11.87 1.55
CA ASP A 113 -13.44 -12.49 2.09
C ASP A 113 -13.64 -13.91 1.56
N ASP A 114 -13.82 -14.86 2.50
CA ASP A 114 -14.02 -16.30 2.26
C ASP A 114 -15.41 -16.76 2.72
N SER A 115 -16.34 -15.82 2.85
CA SER A 115 -17.72 -16.05 3.26
C SER A 115 -18.56 -16.78 2.21
N ARG A 116 -19.66 -17.38 2.66
CA ARG A 116 -20.61 -18.11 1.80
C ARG A 116 -21.29 -17.19 0.78
N SER A 117 -21.49 -15.91 1.08
CA SER A 117 -22.04 -14.94 0.13
C SER A 117 -21.11 -14.68 -1.05
N MET A 118 -19.80 -14.93 -0.91
CA MET A 118 -18.87 -14.87 -2.03
C MET A 118 -19.13 -15.97 -3.09
N GLN A 119 -19.86 -17.05 -2.75
CA GLN A 119 -20.24 -18.06 -3.74
C GLN A 119 -21.40 -17.62 -4.65
N VAL A 120 -22.06 -16.49 -4.35
CA VAL A 120 -23.17 -15.97 -5.14
C VAL A 120 -22.72 -15.64 -6.57
N GLY A 121 -23.48 -16.13 -7.54
CA GLY A 121 -23.23 -16.00 -8.98
C GLY A 121 -23.76 -14.70 -9.60
N ASP A 122 -23.48 -13.54 -8.99
CA ASP A 122 -23.95 -12.24 -9.49
C ASP A 122 -22.86 -11.43 -10.20
N HIS A 123 -21.66 -11.99 -10.39
CA HIS A 123 -20.58 -11.32 -11.14
C HIS A 123 -20.53 -11.81 -12.60
N PRO A 124 -20.15 -10.96 -13.59
CA PRO A 124 -19.99 -11.39 -14.98
C PRO A 124 -19.04 -12.58 -15.19
N ALA A 125 -18.14 -12.81 -14.23
CA ALA A 125 -17.18 -13.92 -14.23
C ALA A 125 -17.71 -15.21 -13.56
N GLY A 126 -18.98 -15.24 -13.17
CA GLY A 126 -19.57 -16.32 -12.37
C GLY A 126 -19.78 -15.88 -10.91
N SER A 127 -19.16 -16.57 -9.96
CA SER A 127 -19.26 -16.20 -8.55
C SER A 127 -18.37 -15.00 -8.19
N ARG A 128 -18.76 -14.24 -7.15
CA ARG A 128 -17.92 -13.18 -6.55
C ARG A 128 -16.55 -13.72 -6.17
N LEU A 129 -16.49 -14.94 -5.63
CA LEU A 129 -15.27 -15.65 -5.25
C LEU A 129 -14.35 -15.87 -6.44
N LEU A 130 -14.87 -16.39 -7.56
CA LEU A 130 -14.09 -16.59 -8.78
C LEU A 130 -13.55 -15.26 -9.33
N ALA A 131 -14.34 -14.19 -9.23
CA ALA A 131 -13.89 -12.85 -9.61
C ALA A 131 -12.71 -12.37 -8.77
N VAL A 132 -12.76 -12.56 -7.44
CA VAL A 132 -11.64 -12.24 -6.53
C VAL A 132 -10.43 -13.10 -6.83
N GLN A 133 -10.61 -14.41 -7.03
CA GLN A 133 -9.53 -15.33 -7.39
C GLN A 133 -8.82 -14.92 -8.68
N ALA A 134 -9.56 -14.49 -9.70
CA ALA A 134 -8.98 -14.01 -10.96
C ALA A 134 -8.30 -12.64 -10.81
N ALA A 135 -8.94 -11.69 -10.11
CA ALA A 135 -8.42 -10.34 -9.92
C ALA A 135 -7.16 -10.30 -9.03
N TRP A 136 -7.06 -11.22 -8.08
CA TRP A 136 -5.95 -11.35 -7.13
C TRP A 136 -5.10 -12.60 -7.37
N ALA A 137 -5.15 -13.17 -8.58
CA ALA A 137 -4.20 -14.20 -9.00
C ALA A 137 -2.78 -13.64 -9.03
N ASP A 138 -1.77 -14.49 -8.81
CA ASP A 138 -0.35 -14.09 -8.84
C ASP A 138 0.05 -13.45 -10.16
N SER A 139 -0.61 -13.87 -11.25
CA SER A 139 -0.40 -13.34 -12.59
C SER A 139 -1.25 -12.11 -12.91
N SER A 140 -2.04 -11.56 -11.98
CA SER A 140 -2.91 -10.41 -12.26
C SER A 140 -2.11 -9.11 -12.36
N ALA A 141 -2.63 -8.13 -13.12
CA ALA A 141 -1.98 -6.83 -13.25
C ALA A 141 -1.88 -6.08 -11.91
N VAL A 142 -2.89 -6.23 -11.05
CA VAL A 142 -2.94 -5.59 -9.72
C VAL A 142 -1.89 -6.19 -8.80
N VAL A 143 -1.80 -7.52 -8.73
CA VAL A 143 -0.80 -8.20 -7.88
C VAL A 143 0.61 -7.91 -8.34
N ARG A 144 0.86 -7.86 -9.65
CA ARG A 144 2.18 -7.47 -10.21
C ARG A 144 2.53 -6.02 -9.87
N ALA A 145 1.63 -5.07 -10.12
CA ALA A 145 1.88 -3.65 -9.84
C ALA A 145 2.10 -3.36 -8.35
N LEU A 146 1.40 -4.07 -7.45
CA LEU A 146 1.63 -3.98 -6.02
C LEU A 146 2.91 -4.70 -5.59
N GLY A 147 3.20 -5.88 -6.15
CA GLY A 147 4.38 -6.68 -5.89
C GLY A 147 5.70 -6.01 -6.27
N ASP A 148 5.68 -5.13 -7.28
CA ASP A 148 6.86 -4.34 -7.69
C ASP A 148 7.31 -3.35 -6.59
N ARG A 149 6.39 -2.94 -5.71
CA ARG A 149 6.63 -1.88 -4.69
C ARG A 149 6.53 -2.39 -3.25
N PHE A 150 5.76 -3.44 -3.01
CA PHE A 150 5.39 -3.95 -1.69
C PHE A 150 5.50 -5.46 -1.63
N VAL A 151 5.78 -5.98 -0.43
CA VAL A 151 5.67 -7.42 -0.16
C VAL A 151 4.23 -7.73 0.22
N LEU A 152 3.53 -8.51 -0.60
CA LEU A 152 2.13 -8.86 -0.36
C LEU A 152 2.00 -10.04 0.59
N ARG A 153 1.05 -9.95 1.52
CA ARG A 153 0.70 -11.00 2.47
C ARG A 153 -0.80 -11.20 2.46
N PHE A 154 -1.26 -12.34 1.97
CA PHE A 154 -2.69 -12.64 1.84
C PHE A 154 -3.25 -13.30 3.10
N PHE A 155 -4.47 -12.90 3.45
CA PHE A 155 -5.25 -13.43 4.55
C PHE A 155 -6.65 -13.74 4.05
N ARG A 156 -7.24 -14.83 4.54
CA ARG A 156 -8.66 -15.11 4.34
C ARG A 156 -9.46 -14.60 5.54
N VAL A 157 -10.62 -14.01 5.25
CA VAL A 157 -11.56 -13.47 6.23
C VAL A 157 -12.76 -14.39 6.34
N GLY A 158 -13.16 -14.68 7.58
CA GLY A 158 -14.27 -15.56 7.89
C GLY A 158 -14.59 -15.52 9.38
N GLY A 159 -14.97 -16.66 9.97
CA GLY A 159 -15.10 -16.78 11.43
C GLY A 159 -13.78 -16.66 12.20
N ALA A 160 -12.65 -16.79 11.52
CA ALA A 160 -11.31 -16.50 12.02
C ALA A 160 -10.43 -16.02 10.85
N VAL A 161 -9.42 -15.21 11.16
CA VAL A 161 -8.42 -14.79 10.16
C VAL A 161 -7.29 -15.80 10.07
N ALA A 162 -6.91 -16.14 8.85
CA ALA A 162 -5.78 -17.03 8.61
C ALA A 162 -4.99 -16.58 7.40
N ARG A 163 -3.68 -16.71 7.48
CA ARG A 163 -2.78 -16.43 6.38
C ARG A 163 -2.92 -17.49 5.29
N VAL A 164 -2.96 -17.06 4.04
CA VAL A 164 -3.04 -17.93 2.85
C VAL A 164 -1.92 -17.62 1.85
N PRO A 165 -1.53 -18.58 0.99
CA PRO A 165 -0.50 -18.33 -0.02
C PRO A 165 -0.95 -17.32 -1.09
N GLY A 166 -2.25 -17.26 -1.40
CA GLY A 166 -2.82 -16.36 -2.39
C GLY A 166 -4.33 -16.57 -2.53
N ALA A 167 -4.95 -15.86 -3.47
CA ALA A 167 -6.40 -15.88 -3.65
C ALA A 167 -6.96 -17.26 -4.05
N ALA A 168 -6.17 -18.09 -4.73
CA ALA A 168 -6.58 -19.44 -5.15
C ALA A 168 -6.91 -20.39 -3.98
N ALA A 169 -6.48 -20.07 -2.75
CA ALA A 169 -6.76 -20.88 -1.56
C ALA A 169 -8.13 -20.59 -0.92
N LEU A 170 -8.90 -19.63 -1.45
CA LEU A 170 -10.24 -19.32 -0.96
C LEU A 170 -11.25 -20.38 -1.40
N THR A 171 -12.23 -20.67 -0.55
CA THR A 171 -13.23 -21.73 -0.70
C THR A 171 -14.68 -21.23 -0.61
N GLY A 172 -14.91 -20.05 -0.04
CA GLY A 172 -16.23 -19.48 0.21
C GLY A 172 -17.07 -20.26 1.24
N GLN A 173 -16.45 -21.02 2.14
CA GLN A 173 -17.19 -21.91 3.05
C GLN A 173 -17.50 -21.29 4.41
N SER A 174 -16.98 -20.09 4.70
CA SER A 174 -17.21 -19.45 6.00
C SER A 174 -18.65 -18.97 6.14
N SER A 175 -19.33 -19.35 7.23
CA SER A 175 -20.69 -18.87 7.54
C SER A 175 -20.71 -17.52 8.26
N ARG A 176 -19.54 -17.00 8.65
CA ARG A 176 -19.38 -15.71 9.36
C ARG A 176 -18.38 -14.84 8.62
N SER A 177 -18.62 -13.54 8.61
CA SER A 177 -17.70 -12.49 8.18
C SER A 177 -17.54 -11.54 9.35
N ASP A 178 -16.37 -11.58 9.99
CA ASP A 178 -16.05 -10.75 11.16
C ASP A 178 -14.91 -9.81 10.79
N LEU A 179 -15.25 -8.59 10.39
CA LEU A 179 -14.27 -7.64 9.87
C LEU A 179 -13.34 -7.11 10.97
N ALA A 180 -13.87 -6.90 12.17
CA ALA A 180 -13.09 -6.45 13.32
C ALA A 180 -12.00 -7.46 13.70
N ILE A 181 -12.36 -8.74 13.88
CA ILE A 181 -11.37 -9.79 14.16
C ILE A 181 -10.38 -9.96 13.00
N ALA A 182 -10.85 -9.82 11.76
CA ALA A 182 -10.00 -9.94 10.59
C ALA A 182 -8.92 -8.86 10.53
N LEU A 183 -9.31 -7.60 10.74
CA LEU A 183 -8.39 -6.47 10.78
C LEU A 183 -7.43 -6.57 11.97
N ALA A 184 -7.94 -6.90 13.15
CA ALA A 184 -7.13 -7.08 14.35
C ALA A 184 -6.08 -8.17 14.19
N GLY A 185 -6.48 -9.36 13.71
CA GLY A 185 -5.53 -10.46 13.54
C GLY A 185 -4.58 -10.27 12.36
N ALA A 186 -4.97 -9.54 11.31
CA ALA A 186 -4.03 -9.13 10.26
C ALA A 186 -2.99 -8.13 10.77
N ARG A 187 -3.42 -7.14 11.57
CA ARG A 187 -2.53 -6.19 12.25
C ARG A 187 -1.55 -6.89 13.18
N GLU A 188 -2.04 -7.84 13.98
CA GLU A 188 -1.21 -8.62 14.90
C GLU A 188 -0.22 -9.53 14.17
N ALA A 189 -0.68 -10.26 13.14
CA ALA A 189 0.19 -11.12 12.32
C ALA A 189 1.28 -10.35 11.55
N LEU A 190 1.10 -9.03 11.37
CA LEU A 190 2.03 -8.14 10.69
C LEU A 190 2.70 -7.14 11.63
N ALA A 191 2.60 -7.32 12.96
CA ALA A 191 3.12 -6.37 13.94
C ALA A 191 4.65 -6.18 13.84
N ASP A 192 5.39 -7.23 13.49
CA ASP A 192 6.84 -7.21 13.32
C ASP A 192 7.28 -6.77 11.90
N ALA A 193 6.32 -6.50 11.01
CA ALA A 193 6.59 -6.09 9.65
C ALA A 193 6.41 -4.57 9.48
N PRO A 194 7.13 -3.92 8.54
CA PRO A 194 6.89 -2.53 8.17
C PRO A 194 5.59 -2.42 7.38
N LEU A 195 4.45 -2.47 8.06
CA LEU A 195 3.13 -2.47 7.46
C LEU A 195 2.83 -1.10 6.83
N ALA A 196 2.67 -1.07 5.51
CA ALA A 196 2.30 0.14 4.78
C ALA A 196 0.78 0.35 4.68
N GLY A 197 -0.01 -0.71 4.87
CA GLY A 197 -1.46 -0.65 4.83
C GLY A 197 -2.12 -2.01 4.69
N LEU A 198 -3.44 -2.00 4.82
CA LEU A 198 -4.29 -3.16 4.64
C LEU A 198 -5.24 -2.93 3.45
N VAL A 199 -5.51 -3.97 2.67
CA VAL A 199 -6.52 -3.97 1.61
C VAL A 199 -7.58 -5.01 1.98
N LEU A 200 -8.82 -4.58 2.19
CA LEU A 200 -9.96 -5.43 2.46
C LEU A 200 -10.76 -5.64 1.18
N VAL A 201 -10.95 -6.87 0.77
CA VAL A 201 -11.72 -7.27 -0.42
C VAL A 201 -12.91 -8.10 0.06
N SER A 202 -14.11 -7.52 0.03
CA SER A 202 -15.34 -8.13 0.56
C SER A 202 -16.57 -7.64 -0.19
N ASP A 203 -17.67 -8.37 -0.10
CA ASP A 203 -18.99 -7.91 -0.56
C ASP A 203 -19.68 -6.97 0.44
N GLY A 204 -19.03 -6.68 1.58
CA GLY A 204 -19.47 -5.71 2.58
C GLY A 204 -20.38 -6.28 3.66
N ALA A 205 -20.60 -7.61 3.67
CA ALA A 205 -21.33 -8.26 4.74
C ALA A 205 -20.44 -8.36 6.00
N ASP A 206 -20.88 -7.75 7.10
CA ASP A 206 -20.36 -8.01 8.44
C ASP A 206 -21.53 -8.53 9.28
N ASN A 207 -21.38 -9.74 9.82
CA ASN A 207 -22.40 -10.38 10.63
C ASN A 207 -21.88 -10.76 12.03
N ALA A 208 -20.79 -10.11 12.45
CA ALA A 208 -20.26 -10.22 13.80
C ALA A 208 -20.82 -9.14 14.74
N ALA A 209 -20.76 -9.43 16.04
CA ALA A 209 -21.13 -8.50 17.09
C ALA A 209 -19.96 -7.63 17.59
N ALA A 210 -18.77 -7.82 17.02
CA ALA A 210 -17.55 -7.14 17.46
C ALA A 210 -17.56 -5.66 17.06
N ASP A 211 -16.97 -4.81 17.90
CA ASP A 211 -16.90 -3.37 17.65
C ASP A 211 -15.80 -3.06 16.62
N LEU A 212 -16.23 -2.74 15.40
CA LEU A 212 -15.34 -2.37 14.31
C LEU A 212 -14.71 -0.98 14.54
N GLU A 213 -15.38 -0.08 15.26
CA GLU A 213 -14.92 1.29 15.46
C GLU A 213 -13.66 1.33 16.33
N GLU A 214 -13.61 0.50 17.38
CA GLU A 214 -12.42 0.36 18.24
C GLU A 214 -11.18 -0.09 17.45
N GLU A 215 -11.33 -1.08 16.55
CA GLU A 215 -10.22 -1.59 15.75
C GLU A 215 -9.77 -0.57 14.68
N LEU A 216 -10.70 0.19 14.10
CA LEU A 216 -10.37 1.26 13.16
C LEU A 216 -9.57 2.39 13.86
N LEU A 217 -9.96 2.78 15.07
CA LEU A 217 -9.21 3.74 15.88
C LEU A 217 -7.80 3.23 16.21
N ALA A 218 -7.66 1.94 16.50
CA ALA A 218 -6.35 1.32 16.77
C ALA A 218 -5.43 1.33 15.54
N LEU A 219 -5.99 1.16 14.33
CA LEU A 219 -5.27 1.25 13.06
C LEU A 219 -4.89 2.70 12.73
N GLU A 220 -5.79 3.65 12.95
CA GLU A 220 -5.56 5.08 12.75
C GLU A 220 -4.47 5.61 13.68
N ALA A 221 -4.50 5.24 14.97
CA ALA A 221 -3.48 5.62 15.94
C ALA A 221 -2.06 5.16 15.55
N ARG A 222 -1.96 4.10 14.74
CA ARG A 222 -0.69 3.58 14.18
C ARG A 222 -0.40 4.10 12.78
N GLY A 223 -1.27 4.93 12.20
CA GLY A 223 -1.12 5.45 10.84
C GLY A 223 -1.21 4.37 9.75
N ILE A 224 -1.94 3.28 10.01
CA ILE A 224 -2.10 2.17 9.06
C ILE A 224 -3.37 2.43 8.23
N PRO A 225 -3.26 2.78 6.93
CA PRO A 225 -4.42 2.97 6.08
C PRO A 225 -5.10 1.63 5.76
N VAL A 226 -6.44 1.64 5.73
CA VAL A 226 -7.26 0.52 5.26
C VAL A 226 -7.95 0.92 3.95
N HIS A 227 -7.70 0.16 2.89
CA HIS A 227 -8.31 0.34 1.59
C HIS A 227 -9.36 -0.74 1.35
N THR A 228 -10.59 -0.35 1.01
CA THR A 228 -11.68 -1.30 0.78
C THR A 228 -11.96 -1.48 -0.71
N VAL A 229 -12.13 -2.73 -1.14
CA VAL A 229 -12.54 -3.12 -2.50
C VAL A 229 -13.83 -3.92 -2.38
N GLY A 230 -14.95 -3.29 -2.76
CA GLY A 230 -16.25 -3.95 -2.80
C GLY A 230 -16.35 -4.95 -3.95
N VAL A 231 -16.88 -6.14 -3.68
CA VAL A 231 -17.09 -7.19 -4.67
C VAL A 231 -18.58 -7.51 -4.81
N GLY A 232 -19.05 -7.56 -6.05
CA GLY A 232 -20.44 -7.90 -6.36
C GLY A 232 -21.07 -6.89 -7.30
N THR A 233 -22.38 -6.98 -7.46
CA THR A 233 -23.13 -6.05 -8.31
C THR A 233 -23.31 -4.70 -7.64
N THR A 234 -23.06 -3.63 -8.39
CA THR A 234 -23.30 -2.25 -7.91
C THR A 234 -24.76 -1.83 -8.04
N ARG A 235 -25.58 -2.61 -8.76
CA ARG A 235 -27.00 -2.35 -9.02
C ARG A 235 -27.78 -3.66 -9.05
N PHE A 236 -28.61 -3.87 -8.04
CA PHE A 236 -29.58 -4.96 -8.03
C PHE A 236 -30.82 -4.52 -8.83
N ALA A 237 -30.95 -5.01 -10.06
CA ALA A 237 -32.15 -4.76 -10.88
C ALA A 237 -33.36 -5.58 -10.40
N ARG A 238 -33.08 -6.73 -9.78
CA ARG A 238 -34.05 -7.69 -9.22
C ARG A 238 -33.48 -8.19 -7.90
N ASP A 239 -34.19 -7.97 -6.81
CA ASP A 239 -33.74 -8.30 -5.45
C ASP A 239 -34.92 -8.77 -4.60
N VAL A 240 -34.73 -9.87 -3.89
CA VAL A 240 -35.70 -10.43 -2.94
C VAL A 240 -34.91 -10.79 -1.67
N GLY A 241 -35.12 -10.00 -0.63
CA GLY A 241 -34.53 -10.23 0.69
C GLY A 241 -35.56 -10.75 1.68
N VAL A 242 -35.11 -11.59 2.62
CA VAL A 242 -35.87 -11.91 3.84
C VAL A 242 -35.38 -10.97 4.94
N ASP A 243 -36.22 -10.00 5.33
CA ASP A 243 -35.86 -9.01 6.34
C ASP A 243 -36.09 -9.53 7.75
N ALA A 244 -37.15 -10.30 7.95
CA ALA A 244 -37.49 -10.88 9.24
C ALA A 244 -38.28 -12.17 9.08
N VAL A 245 -38.07 -13.09 10.00
CA VAL A 245 -38.89 -14.28 10.19
C VAL A 245 -39.37 -14.29 11.63
N ARG A 246 -40.68 -14.21 11.85
CA ARG A 246 -41.32 -14.26 13.17
C ARG A 246 -42.03 -15.59 13.30
N LEU A 247 -41.62 -16.35 14.30
CA LEU A 247 -42.18 -17.66 14.60
C LEU A 247 -42.65 -17.68 16.06
N PRO A 248 -43.69 -18.45 16.39
CA PRO A 248 -44.03 -18.74 17.78
C PRO A 248 -42.86 -19.42 18.49
N GLU A 249 -42.57 -19.04 19.74
CA GLU A 249 -41.47 -19.64 20.51
C GLU A 249 -41.68 -21.13 20.81
N SER A 250 -42.94 -21.56 20.90
CA SER A 250 -43.32 -22.96 21.07
C SER A 250 -44.71 -23.21 20.52
N VAL A 251 -44.96 -24.46 20.12
CA VAL A 251 -46.24 -24.93 19.60
C VAL A 251 -46.57 -26.25 20.28
N LEU A 252 -47.84 -26.49 20.54
CA LEU A 252 -48.30 -27.75 21.13
C LEU A 252 -48.03 -28.91 20.16
N GLU A 253 -47.76 -30.09 20.71
CA GLU A 253 -47.55 -31.28 19.91
C GLU A 253 -48.81 -31.59 19.08
N GLY A 254 -48.67 -31.59 17.74
CA GLY A 254 -49.78 -31.72 16.78
C GLY A 254 -50.58 -30.43 16.50
N GLY A 255 -50.16 -29.28 17.04
CA GLY A 255 -50.73 -27.98 16.71
C GLY A 255 -50.12 -27.36 15.46
N GLU A 256 -50.90 -26.51 14.77
CA GLU A 256 -50.44 -25.70 13.65
C GLU A 256 -49.74 -24.43 14.16
N ALA A 257 -48.66 -24.02 13.50
CA ALA A 257 -47.96 -22.78 13.75
C ALA A 257 -48.27 -21.79 12.62
N VAL A 258 -48.20 -20.49 12.89
CA VAL A 258 -48.22 -19.48 11.83
C VAL A 258 -46.96 -18.64 11.98
N GLY A 259 -46.14 -18.64 10.94
CA GLY A 259 -44.96 -17.79 10.83
C GLY A 259 -45.25 -16.57 9.98
N GLU A 260 -44.68 -15.42 10.34
CA GLU A 260 -44.66 -14.24 9.48
C GLU A 260 -43.27 -14.11 8.86
N VAL A 261 -43.21 -13.96 7.53
CA VAL A 261 -41.98 -13.67 6.81
C VAL A 261 -42.13 -12.31 6.16
N LEU A 262 -41.26 -11.37 6.54
CA LEU A 262 -41.19 -10.06 5.92
C LEU A 262 -40.22 -10.12 4.75
N LEU A 263 -40.75 -9.85 3.55
CA LEU A 263 -39.98 -9.84 2.32
C LEU A 263 -39.73 -8.40 1.86
N ARG A 264 -38.47 -8.12 1.51
CA ARG A 264 -38.08 -6.88 0.86
C ARG A 264 -37.93 -7.13 -0.63
N LEU A 265 -38.73 -6.43 -1.44
CA LEU A 265 -38.83 -6.69 -2.87
C LEU A 265 -38.34 -5.48 -3.68
N ARG A 266 -37.47 -5.73 -4.65
CA ARG A 266 -36.99 -4.72 -5.59
C ARG A 266 -37.04 -5.24 -7.02
N GLY A 267 -37.82 -4.58 -7.88
CA GLY A 267 -37.84 -4.90 -9.32
C GLY A 267 -38.45 -6.26 -9.70
N VAL A 268 -39.23 -6.88 -8.80
CA VAL A 268 -39.83 -8.22 -8.97
C VAL A 268 -41.35 -8.22 -8.75
N ALA A 269 -41.99 -7.05 -8.80
CA ALA A 269 -43.43 -6.92 -8.57
C ALA A 269 -44.24 -7.67 -9.65
N GLY A 270 -45.25 -8.42 -9.22
CA GLY A 270 -46.15 -9.22 -10.07
C GLY A 270 -45.65 -10.63 -10.39
N GLU A 271 -44.47 -11.01 -9.91
CA GLU A 271 -43.90 -12.34 -10.13
C GLU A 271 -44.38 -13.35 -9.07
N ARG A 272 -44.34 -14.64 -9.40
CA ARG A 272 -44.65 -15.71 -8.46
C ARG A 272 -43.36 -16.30 -7.93
N LEU A 273 -43.14 -16.22 -6.62
CA LEU A 273 -42.00 -16.80 -5.93
C LEU A 273 -42.44 -18.07 -5.19
N ARG A 274 -41.59 -19.10 -5.19
CA ARG A 274 -41.75 -20.26 -4.31
C ARG A 274 -41.04 -19.99 -3.00
N LEU A 275 -41.78 -20.08 -1.90
CA LEU A 275 -41.25 -20.03 -0.54
C LEU A 275 -41.17 -21.45 0.00
N GLU A 276 -39.97 -21.87 0.35
CA GLU A 276 -39.69 -23.18 0.91
C GLU A 276 -39.26 -22.99 2.36
N VAL A 277 -39.95 -23.68 3.27
CA VAL A 277 -39.63 -23.65 4.70
C VAL A 277 -39.06 -25.00 5.09
N GLU A 278 -37.83 -25.00 5.58
CA GLU A 278 -37.13 -26.21 5.99
C GLU A 278 -36.85 -26.18 7.50
N ALA A 279 -37.05 -27.32 8.16
CA ALA A 279 -36.64 -27.56 9.54
C ALA A 279 -35.70 -28.76 9.58
N ALA A 280 -34.50 -28.58 10.16
CA ALA A 280 -33.48 -29.61 10.24
C ALA A 280 -33.17 -30.31 8.90
N GLY A 281 -33.19 -29.54 7.80
CA GLY A 281 -32.94 -30.04 6.44
C GLY A 281 -34.08 -30.86 5.83
N ARG A 282 -35.28 -30.82 6.42
CA ARG A 282 -36.49 -31.39 5.83
C ARG A 282 -37.45 -30.27 5.46
N LEU A 283 -38.01 -30.34 4.25
CA LEU A 283 -39.07 -29.45 3.80
C LEU A 283 -40.31 -29.64 4.69
N VAL A 284 -40.70 -28.58 5.39
CA VAL A 284 -41.88 -28.52 6.26
C VAL A 284 -43.07 -28.01 5.47
N GLN A 285 -42.87 -26.92 4.71
CA GLN A 285 -43.93 -26.28 3.94
C GLN A 285 -43.41 -25.70 2.64
N LEU A 286 -44.26 -25.68 1.62
CA LEU A 286 -43.99 -25.05 0.33
C LEU A 286 -45.20 -24.22 -0.09
N ASP A 287 -45.00 -22.92 -0.29
CA ASP A 287 -46.05 -21.99 -0.72
C ASP A 287 -45.61 -21.18 -1.94
N THR A 288 -46.59 -20.71 -2.73
CA THR A 288 -46.34 -19.85 -3.89
C THR A 288 -47.00 -18.50 -3.68
N VAL A 289 -46.19 -17.47 -3.52
CA VAL A 289 -46.65 -16.12 -3.22
C VAL A 289 -46.47 -15.23 -4.45
N THR A 290 -47.48 -14.43 -4.74
CA THR A 290 -47.43 -13.45 -5.83
C THR A 290 -46.95 -12.13 -5.26
N LEU A 291 -45.77 -11.71 -5.68
CA LEU A 291 -45.04 -10.59 -5.12
C LEU A 291 -45.76 -9.26 -5.42
N ALA A 292 -46.19 -8.54 -4.38
CA ALA A 292 -46.69 -7.17 -4.49
C ALA A 292 -45.52 -6.17 -4.59
N SER A 293 -45.73 -4.98 -5.17
CA SER A 293 -44.65 -3.99 -5.28
C SER A 293 -44.35 -3.34 -3.91
N GLY A 294 -43.10 -3.40 -3.44
CA GLY A 294 -42.65 -2.69 -2.23
C GLY A 294 -42.10 -3.62 -1.14
N GLU A 295 -42.50 -3.38 0.11
CA GLU A 295 -42.30 -4.31 1.22
C GLU A 295 -43.57 -5.16 1.37
N GLU A 296 -43.42 -6.48 1.40
CA GLU A 296 -44.55 -7.41 1.53
C GLU A 296 -44.41 -8.22 2.81
N LEU A 297 -45.40 -8.11 3.70
CA LEU A 297 -45.54 -9.00 4.85
C LEU A 297 -46.35 -10.21 4.39
N THR A 298 -45.70 -11.36 4.35
CA THR A 298 -46.33 -12.62 3.96
C THR A 298 -46.50 -13.50 5.19
N THR A 299 -47.72 -13.98 5.41
CA THR A 299 -47.99 -14.99 6.46
C THR A 299 -47.90 -16.37 5.84
N LEU A 300 -47.15 -17.26 6.49
CA LEU A 300 -47.02 -18.66 6.09
C LEU A 300 -47.56 -19.55 7.22
N PRO A 301 -48.56 -20.40 6.95
CA PRO A 301 -48.92 -21.47 7.87
C PRO A 301 -47.80 -22.52 7.90
N LEU A 302 -47.41 -22.97 9.09
CA LEU A 302 -46.26 -23.84 9.38
C LEU A 302 -46.64 -25.06 10.20
#